data_AF-A0A378T9Q6-F1
#
_entry.id   AF-A0A378T9Q6-F1
#
_cell.length_a   1.000
_cell.length_b   1.000
_cell.length_c   1.000
_cell.angle_alpha   90.00
_cell.angle_beta   90.00
_cell.angle_gamma   90.00
#
_symmetry.space_group_name_H-M   'P 1'
#
loop_
_entity.id
_entity.type
_entity.pdbx_description
1 polymer ?
#
loop_
_entity_poly.entity_id
_entity_poly.type
_entity_poly.pdbx_seq_one_letter_code
_entity_poly.pdbx_strand_id
1 'polypeptide(L)'
;MMSATFHRDGWYPAVFGAMKTLVPESFSGTTVKTIFKAHTPDQDAFGAYTTKMKTLNINDQEISDDEVRAIPAPTMVMVGDADGVTLEHAVTMFRLRGGEAEHGTDADGQRVAR
;
A
#
# COMPACT_ATOMS: atom_id res chain seq x y z
N MET A 1 4.77 -3.56 7.36
CA MET A 1 4.37 -4.00 6.01
C MET A 1 3.66 -2.86 5.33
N MET A 2 4.31 -2.23 4.36
CA MET A 2 3.63 -1.40 3.38
C MET A 2 2.86 -2.33 2.45
N SER A 3 1.55 -2.38 2.62
CA SER A 3 0.66 -3.35 1.99
C SER A 3 0.08 -2.88 0.65
N ALA A 4 0.48 -1.69 0.18
CA ALA A 4 0.04 -1.11 -1.09
C ALA A 4 1.05 -0.04 -1.57
N THR A 5 1.16 0.13 -2.88
CA THR A 5 1.80 1.29 -3.50
C THR A 5 0.73 2.34 -3.82
N PHE A 6 1.12 3.59 -4.04
CA PHE A 6 0.23 4.63 -4.56
C PHE A 6 0.34 4.76 -6.09
N HIS A 7 1.44 4.27 -6.67
CA HIS A 7 1.69 4.16 -8.10
C HIS A 7 2.13 2.73 -8.44
N ARG A 8 1.72 2.19 -9.59
CA ARG A 8 1.89 0.76 -9.92
C ARG A 8 3.33 0.31 -10.08
N ASP A 9 4.23 1.20 -10.49
CA ASP A 9 5.66 0.89 -10.62
C ASP A 9 6.42 0.85 -9.28
N GLY A 10 5.74 1.16 -8.17
CA GLY A 10 6.30 1.02 -6.83
C GLY A 10 6.50 -0.41 -6.36
N TRP A 11 5.93 -1.40 -7.06
CA TRP A 11 6.13 -2.81 -6.76
C TRP A 11 7.41 -3.34 -7.37
N TYR A 12 8.08 -4.26 -6.68
CA TYR A 12 9.04 -5.12 -7.38
C TYR A 12 8.33 -5.90 -8.51
N PRO A 13 8.96 -6.04 -9.70
CA PRO A 13 8.33 -6.71 -10.85
C PRO A 13 7.80 -8.12 -10.54
N ALA A 14 8.51 -8.88 -9.70
CA ALA A 14 8.10 -10.21 -9.27
C ALA A 14 6.80 -10.17 -8.43
N VAL A 15 6.66 -9.17 -7.55
CA VAL A 15 5.48 -8.98 -6.71
C VAL A 15 4.28 -8.57 -7.57
N PHE A 16 4.48 -7.63 -8.49
CA PHE A 16 3.43 -7.23 -9.42
C PHE A 16 2.97 -8.40 -10.31
N GLY A 17 3.90 -9.23 -10.77
CA GLY A 17 3.60 -10.47 -11.49
C GLY A 17 2.76 -11.45 -10.65
N ALA A 18 3.15 -11.68 -9.40
CA ALA A 18 2.42 -12.56 -8.47
C ALA A 18 0.99 -12.06 -8.19
N MET A 19 0.80 -10.74 -8.03
CA MET A 19 -0.53 -10.15 -7.81
C MET A 19 -1.48 -10.43 -8.99
N LYS A 20 -1.00 -10.39 -10.24
CA LYS A 20 -1.83 -10.69 -11.42
C LYS A 20 -2.40 -12.10 -11.43
N THR A 21 -1.67 -13.04 -10.85
CA THR A 21 -2.07 -14.45 -10.76
C THR A 21 -2.80 -14.80 -9.47
N LEU A 22 -3.09 -13.80 -8.62
CA LEU A 22 -3.77 -14.02 -7.34
C LEU A 22 -5.16 -14.60 -7.56
N VAL A 23 -5.41 -15.75 -6.94
CA VAL A 23 -6.69 -16.47 -6.93
C VAL A 23 -6.99 -16.98 -5.50
N PRO A 24 -8.24 -17.31 -5.16
CA PRO A 24 -8.60 -17.87 -3.85
C PRO A 24 -7.75 -19.08 -3.43
N GLU A 25 -7.32 -19.88 -4.39
CA GLU A 25 -6.50 -21.08 -4.21
C GLU A 25 -5.07 -20.75 -3.78
N SER A 26 -4.56 -19.55 -4.09
CA SER A 26 -3.24 -19.07 -3.67
C SER A 26 -3.10 -19.03 -2.14
N PHE A 27 -4.21 -18.97 -1.41
CA PHE A 27 -4.25 -18.97 0.05
C PHE A 27 -4.66 -20.32 0.66
N SER A 28 -4.83 -21.37 -0.14
CA SER A 28 -5.16 -22.69 0.38
C SER A 28 -4.05 -23.23 1.28
N GLY A 29 -4.43 -23.72 2.46
CA GLY A 29 -3.47 -24.20 3.48
C GLY A 29 -2.74 -23.09 4.25
N THR A 30 -2.97 -21.81 3.92
CA THR A 30 -2.36 -20.69 4.65
C THR A 30 -3.18 -20.29 5.87
N THR A 31 -2.50 -19.75 6.87
CA THR A 31 -3.14 -19.19 8.07
C THR A 31 -4.09 -18.03 7.74
N VAL A 32 -3.83 -17.27 6.67
CA VAL A 32 -4.69 -16.15 6.21
C VAL A 32 -6.12 -16.64 5.94
N LYS A 33 -6.27 -17.70 5.14
CA LYS A 33 -7.58 -18.27 4.80
C LYS A 33 -8.26 -18.88 6.02
N THR A 34 -7.49 -19.56 6.87
CA THR A 34 -7.99 -20.17 8.11
C THR A 34 -8.58 -19.12 9.06
N ILE A 35 -7.84 -18.05 9.33
CA ILE A 35 -8.28 -16.98 10.23
C ILE A 35 -9.43 -16.18 9.62
N PHE A 36 -9.37 -15.87 8.32
CA PHE A 36 -10.47 -15.16 7.65
C PHE A 36 -11.79 -15.91 7.84
N LYS A 37 -11.81 -17.22 7.60
CA LYS A 37 -13.01 -18.05 7.75
C LYS A 37 -13.48 -18.19 9.20
N ALA A 38 -12.56 -18.16 10.16
CA ALA A 38 -12.90 -18.21 11.58
C ALA A 38 -13.61 -16.95 12.07
N HIS A 39 -13.32 -15.78 11.47
CA HIS A 39 -13.85 -14.48 11.88
C HIS A 39 -14.88 -13.88 10.92
N THR A 40 -15.13 -14.51 9.77
CA THR A 40 -16.10 -14.04 8.78
C THR A 40 -17.26 -15.04 8.71
N PRO A 41 -18.49 -14.64 9.11
CA PRO A 41 -19.65 -15.54 9.07
C PRO A 41 -19.98 -16.05 7.66
N ASP A 42 -19.79 -15.20 6.65
CA ASP A 42 -19.96 -15.55 5.25
C ASP A 42 -18.75 -16.33 4.73
N GLN A 43 -18.98 -17.61 4.41
CA GLN A 43 -17.94 -18.52 3.92
C GLN A 43 -17.51 -18.25 2.48
N ASP A 44 -18.34 -17.57 1.69
CA ASP A 44 -18.09 -17.23 0.28
C ASP A 44 -17.41 -15.86 0.14
N ALA A 45 -17.42 -15.04 1.19
CA ALA A 45 -16.79 -13.72 1.23
C ALA A 45 -15.27 -13.75 0.95
N PHE A 46 -14.59 -14.89 1.13
CA PHE A 46 -13.16 -15.01 0.84
C PHE A 46 -12.86 -14.78 -0.65
N GLY A 47 -13.74 -15.26 -1.54
CA GLY A 47 -13.60 -15.01 -2.97
C GLY A 47 -13.65 -13.52 -3.27
N ALA A 48 -14.67 -12.83 -2.75
CA ALA A 48 -14.81 -11.38 -2.88
C ALA A 48 -13.61 -10.61 -2.29
N TYR A 49 -13.05 -11.06 -1.16
CA TYR A 49 -11.84 -10.50 -0.57
C TYR A 49 -10.64 -10.62 -1.53
N THR A 50 -10.40 -11.80 -2.11
CA THR A 50 -9.28 -11.97 -3.05
C THR A 50 -9.45 -11.14 -4.32
N THR A 51 -10.68 -11.01 -4.83
CA THR A 51 -10.98 -10.11 -5.95
C THR A 51 -10.67 -8.66 -5.60
N LYS A 52 -11.10 -8.19 -4.43
CA LYS A 52 -10.80 -6.81 -3.96
C LYS A 52 -9.29 -6.58 -3.83
N MET A 53 -8.55 -7.53 -3.25
CA MET A 53 -7.10 -7.45 -3.16
C MET A 53 -6.46 -7.31 -4.55
N LYS A 54 -6.90 -8.13 -5.51
CA LYS A 54 -6.39 -8.10 -6.87
C LYS A 54 -6.68 -6.77 -7.56
N THR A 55 -7.91 -6.27 -7.45
CA THR A 55 -8.31 -4.97 -8.02
C THR A 55 -7.49 -3.83 -7.43
N LEU A 56 -7.40 -3.75 -6.10
CA LEU A 56 -6.64 -2.71 -5.41
C LEU A 56 -5.18 -2.67 -5.88
N ASN A 57 -4.50 -3.81 -5.92
CA ASN A 57 -3.06 -3.87 -6.18
C ASN A 57 -2.66 -3.85 -7.67
N ILE A 58 -3.63 -3.87 -8.59
CA ILE A 58 -3.35 -3.91 -10.03
C ILE A 58 -4.00 -2.75 -10.79
N ASN A 59 -5.22 -2.38 -10.39
CA ASN A 59 -6.04 -1.45 -11.15
C ASN A 59 -6.10 -0.07 -10.49
N ASP A 60 -6.08 -0.01 -9.16
CA ASP A 60 -6.42 1.22 -8.43
C ASP A 60 -5.18 2.03 -7.98
N GLN A 61 -3.96 1.56 -8.29
CA GLN A 61 -2.70 2.19 -7.86
C GLN A 61 -2.16 3.19 -8.87
N GLU A 62 -2.97 4.19 -9.19
CA GLU A 62 -2.60 5.32 -10.06
C GLU A 62 -3.02 6.62 -9.39
N ILE A 63 -2.58 6.81 -8.15
CA ILE A 63 -2.83 8.02 -7.37
C ILE A 63 -1.73 9.01 -7.71
N SER A 64 -2.09 10.20 -8.19
CA SER A 64 -1.12 11.22 -8.56
C SER A 64 -0.38 11.78 -7.35
N ASP A 65 0.82 12.31 -7.56
CA ASP A 65 1.59 12.97 -6.49
C ASP A 65 0.80 14.09 -5.80
N ASP A 66 0.00 14.85 -6.54
CA ASP A 66 -0.83 15.93 -6.00
C ASP A 66 -1.94 15.38 -5.10
N GLU A 67 -2.57 14.26 -5.47
CA GLU A 67 -3.54 13.58 -4.62
C GLU A 67 -2.87 13.02 -3.34
N VAL A 68 -1.67 12.46 -3.45
CA VAL A 68 -0.90 11.99 -2.29
C VAL A 68 -0.54 13.15 -1.34
N ARG A 69 -0.12 14.29 -1.88
CA ARG A 69 0.16 15.52 -1.11
C ARG A 69 -1.10 16.08 -0.45
N ALA A 70 -2.24 16.04 -1.14
CA ALA A 70 -3.51 16.61 -0.68
C ALA A 70 -4.19 15.84 0.46
N ILE A 71 -3.68 14.65 0.84
CA ILE A 71 -4.21 13.91 1.98
C ILE A 71 -4.10 14.76 3.25
N PRO A 72 -5.22 15.14 3.89
CA PRO A 72 -5.21 16.10 5.00
C PRO A 72 -4.71 15.50 6.31
N ALA A 73 -4.77 14.17 6.45
CA ALA A 73 -4.34 13.49 7.66
C ALA A 73 -2.81 13.42 7.76
N PRO A 74 -2.21 13.61 8.96
CA PRO A 74 -0.81 13.32 9.20
C PRO A 74 -0.48 11.86 8.86
N THR A 75 0.68 11.64 8.24
CA THR A 75 1.04 10.32 7.71
C THR A 75 2.33 9.80 8.30
N MET A 76 2.27 8.54 8.75
CA MET A 76 3.41 7.74 9.11
C MET A 76 3.69 6.75 7.97
N VAL A 77 4.92 6.72 7.48
CA VAL A 77 5.39 5.75 6.48
C VAL A 77 6.20 4.68 7.21
N MET A 78 5.80 3.41 7.08
CA MET A 78 6.49 2.26 7.64
C MET A 78 6.79 1.24 6.55
N VAL A 79 8.05 0.84 6.42
CA VAL A 79 8.52 -0.16 5.45
C VAL A 79 9.34 -1.24 6.16
N GLY A 80 9.10 -2.49 5.80
CA GLY A 80 9.86 -3.66 6.23
C GLY A 80 10.84 -4.13 5.16
N ASP A 81 11.87 -4.87 5.57
CA ASP A 81 12.90 -5.44 4.69
C ASP A 81 12.36 -6.48 3.70
N ALA A 82 11.29 -7.19 4.07
CA ALA A 82 10.61 -8.18 3.25
C ALA A 82 9.32 -7.64 2.58
N ASP A 83 9.12 -6.32 2.52
CA ASP A 83 7.96 -5.75 1.84
C ASP A 83 8.10 -5.84 0.31
N GLY A 84 6.96 -5.95 -0.38
CA GLY A 84 6.94 -6.03 -1.84
C GLY A 84 7.15 -4.69 -2.56
N VAL A 85 7.17 -3.60 -1.80
CA VAL A 85 7.32 -2.22 -2.30
C VAL A 85 8.81 -1.88 -2.36
N THR A 86 9.23 -1.17 -3.41
CA THR A 86 10.62 -0.69 -3.52
C THR A 86 10.91 0.37 -2.46
N LEU A 87 12.14 0.42 -1.97
CA LEU A 87 12.51 1.41 -0.97
C LEU A 87 12.41 2.84 -1.55
N GLU A 88 12.76 3.01 -2.82
CA GLU A 88 12.66 4.26 -3.56
C GLU A 88 11.22 4.77 -3.61
N HIS A 89 10.25 3.88 -3.78
CA HIS A 89 8.82 4.25 -3.77
C HIS A 89 8.37 4.69 -2.37
N ALA A 90 8.81 3.99 -1.33
CA ALA A 90 8.53 4.36 0.06
C ALA A 90 9.15 5.73 0.41
N VAL A 91 10.38 6.00 -0.03
CA VAL A 91 11.05 7.30 0.13
C VAL A 91 10.31 8.39 -0.64
N THR A 92 9.82 8.10 -1.85
CA THR A 92 9.02 9.05 -2.63
C THR A 92 7.75 9.41 -1.89
N MET A 93 7.00 8.43 -1.36
CA MET A 93 5.84 8.71 -0.51
C MET A 93 6.21 9.55 0.71
N PHE A 94 7.30 9.21 1.40
CA PHE A 94 7.77 9.97 2.56
C PHE A 94 8.02 11.45 2.23
N ARG A 95 8.66 11.75 1.09
CA ARG A 95 8.88 13.12 0.61
C ARG A 95 7.58 13.83 0.26
N LEU A 96 6.70 13.17 -0.51
CA LEU A 96 5.37 13.71 -0.85
C LEU A 96 4.53 14.06 0.38
N ARG A 97 4.75 13.35 1.49
CA ARG A 97 4.07 13.59 2.77
C ARG A 97 4.80 14.58 3.68
N GLY A 98 5.80 15.29 3.15
CA GLY A 98 6.52 16.33 3.87
C GLY A 98 7.50 15.79 4.92
N GLY A 99 7.91 14.53 4.81
CA GLY A 99 8.82 13.90 5.79
C GLY A 99 10.23 14.51 5.83
N GLU A 100 10.63 15.22 4.77
CA GLU A 100 11.90 15.94 4.70
C GLU A 100 11.84 17.39 5.24
N ALA A 101 10.64 17.88 5.57
CA ALA A 101 10.47 19.19 6.20
C ALA A 101 11.05 19.15 7.63
N GLU A 102 12.24 19.73 7.81
CA GLU A 102 12.89 19.85 9.10
C GLU A 102 11.93 20.51 10.09
N HIS A 103 11.54 19.81 11.16
CA HIS A 103 10.70 20.34 12.24
C HIS A 103 9.42 21.11 11.80
N GLY A 104 8.80 20.71 10.69
CA GLY A 104 7.58 21.37 10.21
C GLY A 104 7.84 22.73 9.57
N THR A 105 9.02 22.91 8.99
CA THR A 105 9.33 24.01 8.08
C THR A 105 9.70 23.49 6.69
N ASP A 106 9.24 24.15 5.64
CA ASP A 106 9.61 23.84 4.26
C ASP A 106 11.08 24.19 3.95
N ALA A 107 11.52 23.99 2.70
CA ALA A 107 12.88 24.28 2.26
C ALA A 107 13.29 25.76 2.41
N ASP A 108 12.31 26.67 2.58
CA ASP A 108 12.50 28.10 2.80
C ASP A 108 12.41 28.49 4.30
N GLY A 109 12.27 27.51 5.19
CA GLY A 109 12.16 27.73 6.65
C GLY A 109 10.78 28.23 7.09
N GLN A 110 9.76 28.19 6.25
CA GLN A 110 8.40 28.58 6.59
C GLN A 110 7.63 27.42 7.22
N ARG A 111 6.90 27.70 8.31
CA ARG A 111 6.08 26.69 8.98
C ARG A 111 5.06 26.12 8.00
N VAL A 112 5.11 24.82 7.75
CA VAL A 112 4.03 24.12 7.05
C VAL A 112 2.79 24.14 7.94
N ALA A 113 1.78 24.91 7.54
CA ALA A 113 0.50 24.95 8.24
C ALA A 113 -0.13 23.55 8.20
N ARG A 114 -0.49 23.04 9.38
CA ARG A 114 -1.22 21.78 9.55
C ARG A 114 -2.70 21.96 9.28
#